data_AF-A0A1M4TIW7-F1
#
_entry.id   AF-A0A1M4TIW7-F1
#
_cell.length_a   1.000
_cell.length_b   1.000
_cell.length_c   1.000
_cell.angle_alpha   90.00
_cell.angle_beta   90.00
_cell.angle_gamma   90.00
#
_symmetry.space_group_name_H-M   'P 1'
#
loop_
_entity.id
_entity.type
_entity.pdbx_description
1 polymer ?
#
loop_
_entity_poly.entity_id
_entity_poly.type
_entity_poly.pdbx_seq_one_letter_code
_entity_poly.pdbx_strand_id
1 'polypeptide(L)'
;MKIKLKTGWPTRTPVYLALTLLYLLLFSCSKRQAAEMKPEPPEKPTSTVTYANFTQALFQTKCAGCHAPGRGAAAIWTFNGLSSVTSSQTRIKQAVLVNKSMPRGGSLSAAELKSLQEWFDNNMPE
;
A
#
# COMPACT_ATOMS: atom_id res chain seq x y z
N MET A 1 -66.30 22.18 -24.23
CA MET A 1 -65.40 22.62 -25.32
C MET A 1 -63.96 22.41 -24.84
N LYS A 2 -63.19 21.51 -25.47
CA LYS A 2 -61.82 21.13 -25.05
C LYS A 2 -60.80 22.07 -25.70
N ILE A 3 -59.98 22.73 -24.87
CA ILE A 3 -58.91 23.63 -25.31
C ILE A 3 -57.69 22.77 -25.64
N LYS A 4 -57.26 22.77 -26.91
CA LYS A 4 -56.06 22.08 -27.39
C LYS A 4 -54.87 23.03 -27.27
N LEU A 5 -54.00 22.82 -26.29
CA LEU A 5 -52.71 23.52 -26.18
C LEU A 5 -51.71 22.89 -27.15
N LYS A 6 -51.19 23.68 -28.10
CA LYS A 6 -50.13 23.26 -29.02
C LYS A 6 -48.78 23.35 -28.31
N THR A 7 -48.14 22.20 -28.09
CA THR A 7 -46.74 22.10 -27.63
C THR A 7 -45.81 22.19 -28.82
N GLY A 8 -45.19 23.36 -29.02
CA GLY A 8 -44.10 23.57 -29.98
C GLY A 8 -42.88 24.12 -29.25
N TRP A 9 -42.09 23.25 -28.64
CA TRP A 9 -40.83 23.66 -28.00
C TRP A 9 -39.73 23.73 -29.07
N PRO A 10 -39.03 24.87 -29.25
CA PRO A 10 -37.96 24.96 -30.23
C PRO A 10 -36.86 23.94 -29.92
N THR A 11 -36.45 23.16 -30.91
CA THR A 11 -35.50 22.03 -30.81
C THR A 11 -34.11 22.40 -30.27
N ARG A 12 -33.82 23.69 -30.12
CA ARG A 12 -32.57 24.23 -29.58
C ARG A 12 -32.58 24.38 -28.06
N THR A 13 -33.75 24.54 -27.44
CA THR A 13 -33.89 24.69 -25.98
C THR A 13 -33.41 23.48 -25.17
N PRO A 14 -33.64 22.21 -25.58
CA PRO A 14 -33.12 21.07 -24.81
C PRO A 14 -31.60 20.96 -24.89
N VAL A 15 -30.98 21.43 -25.98
CA VAL A 15 -29.51 21.46 -26.15
C VAL A 15 -28.87 22.48 -25.21
N TYR A 16 -29.45 23.69 -25.13
CA TYR A 16 -28.98 24.70 -24.19
C TYR A 16 -29.19 24.28 -22.73
N LEU A 17 -30.32 23.64 -22.40
CA LEU A 17 -30.57 23.09 -21.07
C LEU A 17 -29.55 21.99 -20.70
N ALA A 18 -29.23 21.09 -21.63
CA ALA A 18 -28.22 20.06 -21.43
C ALA A 18 -26.81 20.63 -21.24
N LEU A 19 -26.44 21.65 -22.03
CA LEU A 19 -25.15 22.36 -21.89
C LEU A 19 -25.02 23.10 -20.57
N THR A 20 -26.09 23.76 -20.09
CA THR A 20 -26.07 24.43 -18.78
C THR A 20 -25.97 23.44 -17.61
N LEU A 21 -26.62 22.27 -17.72
CA LEU A 21 -26.58 21.23 -16.69
C LEU A 21 -25.21 20.55 -16.61
N LEU A 22 -24.55 20.34 -17.75
CA LEU A 22 -23.19 19.83 -17.82
C LEU A 22 -22.17 20.81 -17.21
N TYR A 23 -22.37 22.12 -17.39
CA TYR A 23 -21.51 23.15 -16.80
C TYR A 23 -21.62 23.21 -15.27
N LEU A 24 -22.82 22.99 -14.72
CA LEU A 24 -23.05 22.89 -13.27
C LEU A 24 -22.38 21.65 -12.64
N LEU A 25 -22.26 20.54 -13.37
CA LEU A 25 -21.56 19.33 -12.92
C LEU A 25 -20.03 19.52 -12.84
N LEU A 26 -19.45 20.40 -13.66
CA LEU A 26 -18.01 20.68 -13.65
C LEU A 26 -17.57 21.54 -12.44
N PHE A 27 -18.47 22.35 -11.87
CA PHE A 27 -18.18 23.16 -10.68
C PHE A 27 -18.32 22.40 -9.35
N SER A 28 -18.94 21.22 -9.35
CA SER A 28 -19.08 20.39 -8.14
C SER A 28 -17.80 19.64 -7.74
N CYS A 29 -16.72 19.79 -8.53
CA CYS A 29 -15.36 19.34 -8.18
C CYS A 29 -14.54 20.43 -7.46
N SER A 30 -15.19 21.35 -6.74
CA SER A 30 -14.50 22.16 -5.72
C SER A 30 -14.01 21.24 -4.63
N LYS A 31 -12.73 20.87 -4.76
CA LYS A 31 -11.94 20.07 -3.83
C LYS A 31 -12.28 20.52 -2.41
N ARG A 32 -12.97 19.66 -1.66
CA ARG A 32 -13.07 19.82 -0.20
C ARG A 32 -11.62 19.88 0.27
N GLN A 33 -11.20 21.05 0.75
CA GLN A 33 -9.93 21.21 1.42
C GLN A 33 -9.92 20.21 2.56
N ALA A 34 -9.19 19.11 2.38
CA ALA A 34 -8.71 18.35 3.51
C ALA A 34 -7.90 19.35 4.31
N ALA A 35 -8.34 19.62 5.54
CA ALA A 35 -7.60 20.44 6.48
C ALA A 35 -6.14 20.00 6.43
N GLU A 36 -5.25 20.95 6.18
CA GLU A 36 -3.81 20.77 6.19
C GLU A 36 -3.44 20.24 7.57
N MET A 37 -3.32 18.92 7.70
CA MET A 37 -2.68 18.32 8.86
C MET A 37 -1.23 18.75 8.78
N LYS A 38 -0.90 19.80 9.55
CA LYS A 38 0.47 20.12 9.92
C LYS A 38 1.19 18.80 10.20
N PRO A 39 2.30 18.48 9.51
CA PRO A 39 3.09 17.34 9.92
C PRO A 39 3.61 17.66 11.33
N GLU A 40 3.03 17.00 12.33
CA GLU A 40 3.71 16.71 13.59
C GLU A 40 5.09 16.16 13.19
N PRO A 41 6.19 16.66 13.77
CA PRO A 41 7.49 16.03 13.60
C PRO A 41 7.31 14.53 13.84
N PRO A 42 7.87 13.65 13.00
CA PRO A 42 7.73 12.22 13.23
C PRO A 42 8.27 11.94 14.64
N GLU A 43 7.36 11.62 15.55
CA GLU A 43 7.71 11.05 16.84
C GLU A 43 8.55 9.82 16.48
N LYS A 44 9.86 9.91 16.73
CA LYS A 44 10.75 8.77 16.51
C LYS A 44 10.13 7.63 17.30
N PRO A 45 9.82 6.48 16.70
CA PRO A 45 9.48 5.31 17.49
C PRO A 45 10.67 5.07 18.43
N THR A 46 10.45 5.26 19.73
CA THR A 46 11.45 5.13 20.78
C THR A 46 11.87 3.67 21.00
N SER A 47 11.22 2.74 20.32
CA SER A 47 11.62 1.34 20.22
C SER A 47 12.25 1.06 18.85
N THR A 48 13.57 0.95 18.82
CA THR A 48 14.30 0.41 17.66
C THR A 48 13.71 -0.95 17.29
N VAL A 49 13.40 -1.16 16.00
CA VAL A 49 12.99 -2.47 15.50
C VAL A 49 14.17 -3.44 15.66
N THR A 50 13.94 -4.59 16.29
CA THR A 50 14.94 -5.65 16.50
C THR A 50 14.44 -6.99 16.01
N TYR A 51 15.34 -7.98 15.96
CA TYR A 51 14.97 -9.34 15.59
C TYR A 51 13.94 -9.92 16.56
N ALA A 52 14.18 -9.79 17.86
CA ALA A 52 13.32 -10.32 18.91
C ALA A 52 11.95 -9.64 18.98
N ASN A 53 11.87 -8.32 18.73
CA ASN A 53 10.61 -7.59 18.90
C ASN A 53 9.69 -7.61 17.66
N PHE A 54 10.23 -7.89 16.47
CA PHE A 54 9.47 -7.81 15.22
C PHE A 54 9.95 -8.80 14.16
N THR A 55 11.23 -8.75 13.79
CA THR A 55 11.69 -9.36 12.53
C THR A 55 11.59 -10.88 12.57
N GLN A 56 11.84 -11.51 13.72
CA GLN A 56 11.67 -12.96 13.89
C GLN A 56 10.24 -13.40 13.59
N ALA A 57 9.25 -12.72 14.18
CA ALA A 57 7.84 -13.04 13.98
C ALA A 57 7.43 -12.84 12.52
N LEU A 58 7.94 -11.79 11.86
CA LEU A 58 7.70 -11.54 10.44
C LEU A 58 8.24 -12.69 9.58
N PHE A 59 9.51 -13.09 9.75
CA PHE A 59 10.09 -14.19 8.99
C PHE A 59 9.38 -15.53 9.27
N GLN A 60 9.02 -15.79 10.52
CA GLN A 60 8.31 -17.01 10.89
C GLN A 60 6.92 -17.08 10.26
N THR A 61 6.18 -15.98 10.23
CA THR A 61 4.78 -15.97 9.76
C THR A 61 4.64 -15.80 8.25
N LYS A 62 5.52 -15.02 7.62
CA LYS A 62 5.40 -14.64 6.20
C LYS A 62 6.37 -15.38 5.28
N CYS A 63 7.48 -15.90 5.81
CA CYS A 63 8.55 -16.47 4.98
C CYS A 63 8.71 -17.98 5.21
N ALA A 64 8.63 -18.44 6.47
CA ALA A 64 8.93 -19.83 6.85
C ALA A 64 8.01 -20.87 6.20
N GLY A 65 6.79 -20.50 5.79
CA GLY A 65 5.89 -21.41 5.06
C GLY A 65 6.52 -22.03 3.81
N CYS A 66 7.40 -21.30 3.12
CA CYS A 66 8.15 -21.81 1.97
C CYS A 66 9.65 -21.98 2.24
N HIS A 67 10.20 -21.21 3.18
CA HIS A 67 11.64 -21.14 3.43
C HIS A 67 12.11 -21.83 4.72
N ALA A 68 11.25 -22.46 5.51
CA ALA A 68 11.72 -23.27 6.65
C ALA A 68 12.43 -24.56 6.18
N PRO A 69 13.25 -25.22 7.03
CA PRO A 69 13.84 -26.51 6.71
C PRO A 69 12.80 -27.53 6.21
N GLY A 70 13.11 -28.23 5.13
CA GLY A 70 12.21 -29.22 4.51
C GLY A 70 11.07 -28.63 3.69
N ARG A 71 11.01 -27.30 3.49
CA ARG A 71 10.01 -26.66 2.62
C ARG A 71 10.52 -26.47 1.19
N GLY A 72 9.59 -26.31 0.25
CA GLY A 72 9.89 -26.33 -1.19
C GLY A 72 10.88 -25.26 -1.68
N ALA A 73 11.05 -24.15 -0.95
CA ALA A 73 12.02 -23.10 -1.29
C ALA A 73 13.27 -23.10 -0.39
N ALA A 74 13.41 -24.07 0.52
CA ALA A 74 14.56 -24.20 1.42
C ALA A 74 15.89 -24.35 0.66
N ALA A 75 15.88 -25.03 -0.49
CA ALA A 75 17.05 -25.18 -1.36
C ALA A 75 17.58 -23.85 -1.94
N ILE A 76 16.73 -22.82 -2.00
CA ILE A 76 17.09 -21.49 -2.50
C ILE A 76 17.66 -20.64 -1.35
N TRP A 77 16.93 -20.66 -0.23
CA TRP A 77 17.31 -20.02 1.02
C TRP A 77 16.49 -20.68 2.13
N THR A 78 17.15 -21.08 3.22
CA THR A 78 16.51 -21.67 4.39
C THR A 78 16.52 -20.67 5.54
N PHE A 79 15.34 -20.31 6.04
CA PHE A 79 15.19 -19.59 7.29
C PHE A 79 15.38 -20.56 8.46
N ASN A 80 16.46 -20.36 9.24
CA ASN A 80 16.76 -21.14 10.45
C ASN A 80 17.21 -20.24 11.61
N GLY A 81 16.76 -18.99 11.62
CA GLY A 81 17.10 -17.99 12.64
C GLY A 81 17.83 -16.78 12.06
N LEU A 82 18.25 -15.88 12.96
CA LEU A 82 18.86 -14.59 12.62
C LEU A 82 20.05 -14.75 11.66
N SER A 83 20.94 -15.71 11.89
CA SER A 83 22.15 -15.93 11.08
C SER A 83 21.85 -16.24 9.61
N SER A 84 20.77 -16.99 9.29
CA SER A 84 20.35 -17.21 7.90
C SER A 84 19.88 -15.94 7.20
N VAL A 85 19.28 -15.03 7.96
CA VAL A 85 18.80 -13.76 7.42
C VAL A 85 19.98 -12.83 7.18
N THR A 86 20.85 -12.66 8.18
CA THR A 86 21.98 -11.72 8.12
C THR A 86 23.00 -12.14 7.07
N SER A 87 23.33 -13.43 6.97
CA SER A 87 24.23 -13.97 5.93
C SER A 87 23.68 -13.85 4.50
N SER A 88 22.36 -13.74 4.35
CA SER A 88 21.68 -13.62 3.05
C SER A 88 21.02 -12.25 2.84
N GLN A 89 21.39 -11.24 3.64
CA GLN A 89 20.69 -9.97 3.71
C GLN A 89 20.50 -9.28 2.35
N THR A 90 21.52 -9.26 1.50
CA THR A 90 21.47 -8.57 0.20
C THR A 90 20.41 -9.19 -0.70
N ARG A 91 20.35 -10.53 -0.73
CA ARG A 91 19.37 -11.26 -1.53
C ARG A 91 17.95 -11.06 -0.99
N ILE A 92 17.80 -11.07 0.34
CA ILE A 92 16.50 -10.87 0.99
C ILE A 92 16.00 -9.44 0.77
N LYS A 93 16.84 -8.41 0.97
CA LYS A 93 16.51 -7.01 0.67
C LYS A 93 16.09 -6.86 -0.79
N GLN A 94 16.84 -7.45 -1.73
CA GLN A 94 16.50 -7.38 -3.14
C GLN A 94 15.15 -8.03 -3.45
N ALA A 95 14.87 -9.21 -2.89
CA ALA A 95 13.61 -9.91 -3.16
C ALA A 95 12.39 -9.24 -2.52
N VAL A 96 12.52 -8.77 -1.28
CA VAL A 96 11.40 -8.31 -0.45
C VAL A 96 11.18 -6.79 -0.55
N LEU A 97 12.25 -6.00 -0.48
CA LEU A 97 12.15 -4.54 -0.39
C LEU A 97 12.23 -3.86 -1.76
N VAL A 98 13.08 -4.39 -2.65
CA VAL A 98 13.29 -3.82 -3.99
C VAL A 98 12.32 -4.41 -5.01
N ASN A 99 12.44 -5.71 -5.27
CA ASN A 99 11.64 -6.39 -6.29
C ASN A 99 10.21 -6.66 -5.82
N LYS A 100 10.00 -6.72 -4.49
CA LYS A 100 8.71 -7.05 -3.86
C LYS A 100 8.08 -8.34 -4.44
N SER A 101 8.92 -9.31 -4.77
CA SER A 101 8.52 -10.60 -5.38
C SER A 101 8.24 -11.68 -4.35
N MET A 102 8.48 -11.39 -3.06
CA MET A 102 8.20 -12.26 -1.92
C MET A 102 7.35 -11.51 -0.89
N PRO A 103 6.40 -12.20 -0.22
CA PRO A 103 6.06 -13.62 -0.35
C PRO A 103 5.31 -13.96 -1.65
N ARG A 104 5.45 -15.19 -2.17
CA ARG A 104 4.64 -15.64 -3.33
C ARG A 104 3.19 -15.83 -2.90
N GLY A 105 2.25 -15.32 -3.71
CA GLY A 105 0.82 -15.47 -3.44
C GLY A 105 0.28 -14.57 -2.32
N GLY A 106 1.09 -13.61 -1.86
CA GLY A 106 0.70 -12.62 -0.86
C GLY A 106 1.57 -11.37 -0.97
N SER A 107 1.51 -10.53 0.06
CA SER A 107 2.35 -9.35 0.17
C SER A 107 2.58 -9.00 1.64
N LEU A 108 3.64 -8.25 1.88
CA LEU A 108 3.80 -7.52 3.14
C LEU A 108 3.04 -6.21 3.06
N SER A 109 2.44 -5.81 4.18
CA SER A 109 1.86 -4.48 4.33
C SER A 109 2.94 -3.39 4.25
N ALA A 110 2.52 -2.16 4.00
CA ALA A 110 3.43 -1.02 3.98
C ALA A 110 4.15 -0.83 5.33
N ALA A 111 3.47 -1.08 6.45
CA ALA A 111 4.05 -1.02 7.79
C ALA A 111 5.12 -2.10 7.98
N GLU A 112 4.84 -3.35 7.58
CA GLU A 112 5.82 -4.44 7.68
C GLU A 112 7.06 -4.19 6.81
N LEU A 113 6.87 -3.68 5.58
CA LEU A 113 7.98 -3.30 4.70
C LEU A 113 8.83 -2.18 5.30
N LYS A 114 8.19 -1.17 5.90
CA LYS A 114 8.89 -0.05 6.55
C LYS A 114 9.71 -0.54 7.75
N SER A 115 9.11 -1.33 8.64
CA SER A 115 9.80 -1.88 9.82
C SER A 115 10.94 -2.82 9.43
N LEU A 116 10.75 -3.64 8.39
CA LEU A 116 11.82 -4.51 7.88
C LEU A 116 12.98 -3.70 7.25
N GLN A 117 12.66 -2.65 6.49
CA GLN A 117 13.67 -1.73 5.95
C GLN A 117 14.47 -1.07 7.08
N GLU A 118 13.77 -0.53 8.08
CA GLU A 118 14.39 0.10 9.26
C GLU A 118 15.31 -0.88 10.00
N TRP A 119 14.89 -2.13 10.19
CA TRP A 119 15.72 -3.16 10.82
C TRP A 119 17.01 -3.41 10.04
N PHE A 120 16.95 -3.53 8.71
CA PHE A 120 18.15 -3.67 7.88
C PHE A 120 19.05 -2.43 7.91
N ASP A 121 18.47 -1.24 7.91
CA ASP A 121 19.22 0.02 7.88
C ASP A 121 19.90 0.33 9.22
N ASN A 122 19.35 -0.20 10.32
CA ASN A 122 19.92 -0.15 11.66
C ASN A 122 20.94 -1.28 11.94
N ASN A 123 21.48 -1.91 10.89
CA ASN A 123 22.43 -3.04 10.98
C ASN A 123 21.88 -4.29 11.68
N MET A 124 20.59 -4.57 11.53
CA MET A 124 19.95 -5.81 11.97
C MET A 124 20.16 -6.15 13.45
N PRO A 125 19.78 -5.26 14.38
CA PRO A 125 19.94 -5.51 15.81
C PRO A 125 19.12 -6.73 16.24
N GLU A 126 19.65 -7.51 17.18
CA GLU A 126 18.99 -8.69 17.75
C GLU A 126 17.81 -8.31 18.65
#